data_AF-A0A1B3LJG7-F1
#
_entry.id   AF-A0A1B3LJG7-F1
#
_cell.length_a   1.000
_cell.length_b   1.000
_cell.length_c   1.000
_cell.angle_alpha   90.00
_cell.angle_beta   90.00
_cell.angle_gamma   90.00
#
_symmetry.space_group_name_H-M   'P 1'
#
loop_
_entity.id
_entity.type
_entity.pdbx_description
1 polymer ?
#
loop_
_entity_poly.entity_id
_entity_poly.type
_entity_poly.pdbx_seq_one_letter_code
_entity_poly.pdbx_strand_id
1 'polypeptide(L)'
;MNRALLLVLCGVAHAAAAEPLGRLFYSEAERARLEQLRGQPVQAATVPRAFGMVRHDGIVVRSSGPVTWFVNGGALDARALPSLQAQPAGTALQLPGDAGQSVRLRPGERTAVDEAGQAAPASGVIDVQPGRSR
;
A
#
# COMPACT_ATOMS: atom_id res chain seq x y z
N MET A 1 42.60 -36.97 55.16
CA MET A 1 41.95 -37.66 54.02
C MET A 1 41.44 -36.57 53.09
N ASN A 2 42.26 -36.15 52.14
CA ASN A 2 42.22 -36.59 50.73
C ASN A 2 41.08 -35.94 49.93
N ARG A 3 41.45 -34.83 49.28
CA ARG A 3 41.27 -34.51 47.85
C ARG A 3 39.90 -34.77 47.21
N ALA A 4 39.48 -33.71 46.51
CA ALA A 4 38.68 -33.71 45.29
C ALA A 4 37.16 -33.83 45.47
N LEU A 5 36.51 -32.66 45.42
CA LEU A 5 35.38 -32.51 44.50
C LEU A 5 35.30 -31.06 44.02
N LEU A 6 36.31 -30.68 43.24
CA LEU A 6 36.32 -29.54 42.35
C LEU A 6 35.89 -30.10 40.98
N LEU A 7 34.71 -29.72 40.48
CA LEU A 7 34.05 -30.03 39.19
C LEU A 7 32.55 -30.14 39.51
N VAL A 8 31.62 -29.32 39.03
CA VAL A 8 31.41 -28.80 37.68
C VAL A 8 30.47 -27.58 37.79
N LEU A 9 31.01 -26.36 37.73
CA LEU A 9 30.24 -25.20 37.27
C LEU A 9 30.35 -25.19 35.73
N CYS A 10 29.60 -26.07 35.06
CA CYS A 10 29.42 -25.94 33.61
C CYS A 10 28.39 -24.83 33.39
N GLY A 11 28.90 -23.61 33.24
CA GLY A 11 28.14 -22.49 32.73
C GLY A 11 27.55 -22.85 31.38
N VAL A 12 26.22 -22.86 31.31
CA VAL A 12 25.50 -22.79 30.04
C VAL A 12 25.60 -21.32 29.59
N ALA A 13 26.79 -20.93 29.13
CA ALA A 13 26.94 -19.69 28.40
C ALA A 13 26.26 -19.90 27.05
N HIS A 14 24.96 -19.64 27.00
CA HIS A 14 24.23 -19.51 25.76
C HIS A 14 24.83 -18.29 25.07
N ALA A 15 25.81 -18.54 24.18
CA ALA A 15 26.37 -17.51 23.34
C ALA A 15 25.23 -17.01 22.44
N ALA A 16 24.54 -15.96 22.88
CA ALA A 16 23.78 -15.11 21.99
C ALA A 16 24.80 -14.57 20.99
N ALA A 17 24.86 -15.19 19.80
CA ALA A 17 25.68 -14.71 18.70
C ALA A 17 25.25 -13.27 18.44
N ALA A 18 26.08 -12.32 18.86
CA ALA A 18 25.84 -10.91 18.59
C ALA A 18 25.81 -10.74 17.07
N GLU A 19 24.61 -10.44 16.55
CA GLU A 19 24.41 -10.31 15.11
C GLU A 19 25.25 -9.17 14.55
N PRO A 20 25.98 -9.39 13.43
CA PRO A 20 26.67 -8.31 12.76
C PRO A 20 25.62 -7.35 12.17
N LEU A 21 25.37 -6.25 12.88
CA LEU A 21 24.62 -5.09 12.39
C LEU A 21 25.19 -4.68 11.02
N GLY A 22 24.35 -4.68 9.99
CA GLY A 22 24.74 -4.32 8.61
C GLY A 22 24.47 -5.40 7.55
N ARG A 23 24.01 -6.60 7.93
CA ARG A 23 23.50 -7.57 6.96
C ARG A 23 21.99 -7.39 6.75
N LEU A 24 21.58 -7.10 5.51
CA LEU A 24 20.16 -6.89 5.14
C LEU A 24 19.34 -8.19 5.12
N PHE A 25 20.01 -9.35 5.10
CA PHE A 25 19.37 -10.66 5.00
C PHE A 25 19.99 -11.59 6.03
N TYR A 26 19.16 -12.40 6.66
CA TYR A 26 19.61 -13.30 7.72
C TYR A 26 20.31 -14.55 7.14
N SER A 27 20.11 -14.87 5.85
CA SER A 27 20.83 -15.92 5.13
C SER A 27 21.06 -15.63 3.64
N GLU A 28 22.06 -16.29 3.03
CA GLU A 28 22.30 -16.22 1.58
C GLU A 28 21.16 -16.83 0.77
N ALA A 29 20.53 -17.88 1.30
CA ALA A 29 19.37 -18.52 0.69
C ALA A 29 18.16 -17.57 0.62
N GLU A 30 17.93 -16.78 1.68
CA GLU A 30 16.88 -15.76 1.71
C GLU A 30 17.12 -14.67 0.66
N ARG A 31 18.36 -14.17 0.56
CA ARG A 31 18.74 -13.23 -0.51
C ARG A 31 18.48 -13.81 -1.90
N ALA A 32 18.94 -15.03 -2.16
CA ALA A 32 18.80 -15.68 -3.46
C ALA A 32 17.31 -15.84 -3.86
N ARG A 33 16.46 -16.19 -2.89
CA ARG A 33 15.00 -16.29 -3.09
C ARG A 33 14.39 -14.94 -3.46
N LEU A 34 14.75 -13.86 -2.77
CA LEU A 34 14.24 -12.52 -3.07
C LEU A 34 14.74 -12.01 -4.43
N GLU A 35 15.98 -12.30 -4.79
CA GLU A 35 16.52 -11.93 -6.11
C GLU A 35 15.80 -12.67 -7.24
N GLN A 36 15.47 -13.95 -7.05
CA GLN A 36 14.66 -14.72 -8.01
C GLN A 36 13.26 -14.12 -8.19
N LEU A 37 12.63 -13.66 -7.10
CA LEU A 37 11.32 -12.99 -7.16
C LEU A 37 11.40 -11.62 -7.85
N ARG A 38 12.52 -10.91 -7.73
CA ARG A 38 12.73 -9.59 -8.35
C ARG A 38 12.65 -9.62 -9.88
N GLY A 39 13.07 -10.73 -10.48
CA GLY A 39 13.03 -10.92 -11.94
C GLY A 39 11.68 -11.41 -12.47
N GLN A 40 10.74 -11.80 -11.59
CA GLN A 40 9.45 -12.30 -12.05
C GLN A 40 8.54 -11.14 -12.46
N PRO A 41 7.87 -11.24 -13.62
CA PRO A 41 6.81 -10.30 -13.95
C PRO A 41 5.74 -10.42 -12.87
N VAL A 42 5.53 -9.35 -12.13
CA VAL A 42 4.34 -9.22 -11.28
C VAL A 42 3.16 -9.42 -12.22
N GLN A 43 2.37 -10.48 -12.01
CA GLN A 43 1.12 -10.63 -12.73
C GLN A 43 0.36 -9.33 -12.50
N ALA A 44 0.17 -8.55 -13.56
CA ALA A 44 -0.71 -7.41 -13.52
C ALA A 44 -2.04 -7.97 -13.03
N ALA A 45 -2.44 -7.57 -11.82
CA ALA A 45 -3.74 -7.94 -11.32
C ALA A 45 -4.72 -7.52 -12.40
N THR A 46 -5.47 -8.48 -12.96
CA THR A 46 -6.60 -8.18 -13.85
C THR A 46 -7.44 -7.20 -13.07
N VAL A 47 -7.47 -5.92 -13.47
CA VAL A 47 -8.25 -4.91 -12.79
C VAL A 47 -9.69 -5.25 -13.10
N PRO A 48 -10.47 -5.81 -12.15
CA PRO A 48 -11.88 -6.01 -12.39
C PRO A 48 -12.50 -4.63 -12.64
N ARG A 49 -13.42 -4.55 -13.59
CA ARG A 49 -14.20 -3.34 -13.86
C ARG A 49 -14.73 -2.82 -12.52
N ALA A 50 -14.28 -1.64 -12.09
CA ALA A 50 -14.55 -1.17 -10.74
C ALA A 50 -15.95 -0.57 -10.63
N PHE A 51 -16.96 -1.43 -10.59
CA PHE A 51 -18.25 -1.09 -10.02
C PHE A 51 -18.21 -1.41 -8.52
N GLY A 52 -18.85 -0.59 -7.70
CA GLY A 52 -18.82 -0.66 -6.24
C GLY A 52 -17.93 0.41 -5.60
N MET A 53 -17.35 0.12 -4.44
CA MET A 53 -16.54 1.11 -3.71
C MET A 53 -15.14 1.23 -4.29
N VAL A 54 -14.76 2.44 -4.68
CA VAL A 54 -13.41 2.80 -5.12
C VAL A 54 -12.76 3.68 -4.06
N ARG A 55 -11.61 3.24 -3.54
CA ARG A 55 -10.78 3.98 -2.59
C ARG A 55 -9.44 4.28 -3.22
N HIS A 56 -9.04 5.54 -3.21
CA HIS A 56 -7.68 5.94 -3.56
C HIS A 56 -6.81 5.80 -2.32
N ASP A 57 -5.98 4.77 -2.24
CA ASP A 57 -5.12 4.52 -1.09
C ASP A 57 -3.90 5.45 -1.09
N GLY A 58 -3.42 5.85 -2.27
CA GLY A 58 -2.29 6.76 -2.39
C GLY A 58 -1.53 6.65 -3.71
N ILE A 59 -0.42 7.38 -3.76
CA ILE A 59 0.43 7.50 -4.95
C ILE A 59 1.90 7.44 -4.52
N VAL A 60 2.70 6.69 -5.27
CA VAL A 60 4.15 6.68 -5.15
C VAL A 60 4.74 7.25 -6.42
N VAL A 61 5.46 8.36 -6.29
CA VAL A 61 6.19 9.02 -7.36
C VAL A 61 7.68 8.75 -7.14
N ARG A 62 8.36 8.22 -8.14
CA ARG A 62 9.80 7.97 -8.13
C ARG A 62 10.48 8.95 -9.07
N SER A 63 11.63 9.48 -8.68
CA SER A 63 12.38 10.47 -9.46
C SER A 63 12.75 10.00 -10.88
N SER A 64 12.93 8.69 -11.07
CA SER A 64 13.35 8.10 -12.35
C SER A 64 12.47 6.92 -12.80
N GLY A 65 11.21 6.86 -12.36
CA GLY A 65 10.36 5.69 -12.62
C GLY A 65 8.89 6.02 -12.84
N PRO A 66 8.09 5.04 -13.28
CA PRO A 66 6.66 5.22 -13.46
C PRO A 66 6.00 5.48 -12.11
N VAL A 67 5.01 6.38 -12.15
CA VAL A 67 4.11 6.66 -11.04
C VAL A 67 3.23 5.44 -10.80
N THR A 68 3.13 5.03 -9.54
CA THR A 68 2.27 3.94 -9.11
C THR A 68 1.14 4.50 -8.25
N TRP A 69 -0.08 4.19 -8.65
CA TRP A 69 -1.32 4.52 -7.96
C TRP A 69 -1.79 3.31 -7.19
N PHE A 70 -2.28 3.50 -5.97
CA PHE A 70 -2.85 2.44 -5.17
C PHE A 70 -4.35 2.65 -5.06
N VAL A 71 -5.12 1.72 -5.62
CA VAL A 71 -6.58 1.77 -5.65
C VAL A 71 -7.12 0.44 -5.15
N ASN A 72 -7.99 0.47 -4.14
CA ASN A 72 -8.57 -0.72 -3.51
C ASN A 72 -7.52 -1.77 -3.08
N GLY A 73 -6.35 -1.32 -2.61
CA GLY A 73 -5.20 -2.16 -2.24
C GLY A 73 -4.37 -2.69 -3.40
N GLY A 74 -4.79 -2.45 -4.65
CA GLY A 74 -4.07 -2.85 -5.86
C GLY A 74 -3.14 -1.75 -6.37
N ALA A 75 -1.96 -2.14 -6.85
CA ALA A 75 -1.02 -1.24 -7.50
C ALA A 75 -1.34 -1.14 -9.00
N LEU A 76 -1.54 0.09 -9.48
CA LEU A 76 -1.85 0.44 -10.86
C LEU A 76 -0.80 1.42 -11.38
N ASP A 77 -0.40 1.26 -12.63
CA ASP A 77 0.34 2.30 -13.33
C ASP A 77 -0.62 3.29 -14.01
N ALA A 78 -0.09 4.39 -14.54
CA ALA A 78 -0.91 5.38 -15.24
C ALA A 78 -1.63 4.81 -16.49
N ARG A 79 -1.15 3.69 -17.06
CA ARG A 79 -1.73 3.03 -18.24
C ARG A 79 -2.92 2.14 -17.87
N ALA A 80 -2.97 1.67 -16.63
CA ALA A 80 -4.07 0.89 -16.09
C ALA A 80 -5.22 1.75 -15.56
N LEU A 81 -5.00 3.02 -15.21
CA LEU A 81 -6.06 3.92 -14.71
C LEU A 81 -7.31 4.06 -15.62
N PRO A 82 -7.19 4.07 -16.96
CA PRO A 82 -8.36 4.11 -17.84
C PRO A 82 -9.32 2.92 -17.68
N SER A 83 -8.85 1.76 -17.17
CA SER A 83 -9.73 0.62 -16.86
C SER A 83 -10.72 0.94 -15.73
N LEU A 84 -10.41 1.95 -14.91
CA LEU A 84 -11.26 2.52 -13.87
C LEU A 84 -12.00 3.79 -14.33
N GLN A 85 -11.86 4.18 -15.60
CA GLN A 85 -12.27 5.50 -16.12
C GLN A 85 -11.67 6.67 -15.32
N ALA A 86 -10.58 6.44 -14.59
CA ALA A 86 -9.95 7.44 -13.75
C ALA A 86 -8.82 8.16 -14.50
N GLN A 87 -8.66 9.45 -14.21
CA GLN A 87 -7.59 10.28 -14.73
C GLN A 87 -6.76 10.89 -13.60
N PRO A 88 -5.43 11.01 -13.75
CA PRO A 88 -4.60 11.74 -12.80
C PRO A 88 -4.97 13.23 -12.70
N ALA A 89 -5.14 13.73 -11.47
CA ALA A 89 -5.36 15.15 -11.16
C ALA A 89 -4.41 15.61 -10.03
N GLY A 90 -3.11 15.67 -10.33
CA GLY A 90 -2.05 15.87 -9.35
C GLY A 90 -1.82 14.59 -8.54
N THR A 91 -2.03 14.64 -7.22
CA THR A 91 -2.01 13.47 -6.33
C THR A 91 -3.37 12.79 -6.18
N ALA A 92 -4.42 13.36 -6.79
CA ALA A 92 -5.77 12.84 -6.74
C ALA A 92 -6.11 12.04 -8.02
N LEU A 93 -7.13 11.20 -7.92
CA LEU A 93 -7.80 10.58 -9.05
C LEU A 93 -9.06 11.36 -9.38
N GLN A 94 -9.30 11.61 -10.65
CA GLN A 94 -10.53 12.22 -11.15
C GLN A 94 -11.34 11.13 -11.84
N LEU A 95 -12.54 10.88 -11.31
CA LEU A 95 -13.51 9.95 -11.88
C LEU A 95 -14.63 10.77 -12.53
N PRO A 96 -15.21 10.29 -13.64
CA PRO A 96 -16.44 10.89 -14.15
C PRO A 96 -17.54 10.69 -13.10
N GLY A 97 -18.37 11.70 -12.88
CA GLY A 97 -19.50 11.61 -11.96
C GLY A 97 -20.81 11.86 -12.66
N ASP A 98 -21.89 11.52 -11.96
CA ASP A 98 -23.24 11.72 -12.46
C ASP A 98 -23.50 13.20 -12.80
N ALA A 99 -24.35 13.44 -13.80
CA ALA A 99 -24.67 14.76 -14.35
C ALA A 99 -23.47 15.55 -14.92
N GLY A 100 -22.37 14.87 -15.28
CA GLY A 100 -21.22 15.48 -15.96
C GLY A 100 -20.24 16.21 -15.03
N GLN A 101 -20.41 16.09 -13.70
CA GLN A 101 -19.47 16.64 -12.73
C GLN A 101 -18.42 15.59 -12.36
N SER A 102 -17.15 15.88 -12.60
CA SER A 102 -16.08 14.94 -12.21
C SER A 102 -15.88 14.91 -10.70
N VAL A 103 -15.81 13.71 -10.13
CA VAL A 103 -15.53 13.49 -8.72
C VAL A 103 -14.02 13.37 -8.53
N ARG A 104 -13.45 14.28 -7.73
CA ARG A 104 -12.03 14.24 -7.36
C ARG A 104 -11.86 13.44 -6.07
N LEU A 105 -11.10 12.36 -6.16
CA LEU A 105 -10.78 11.46 -5.05
C LEU A 105 -9.32 11.68 -4.61
N ARG A 106 -9.11 12.18 -3.39
CA ARG A 106 -7.79 12.37 -2.78
C ARG A 106 -7.30 11.06 -2.14
N PRO A 107 -5.99 10.93 -1.85
CA PRO A 107 -5.49 9.81 -1.06
C PRO A 107 -6.25 9.69 0.27
N GLY A 108 -6.71 8.48 0.59
CA GLY A 108 -7.54 8.15 1.75
C GLY A 108 -9.05 8.29 1.51
N GLU A 109 -9.49 8.95 0.44
CA GLU A 109 -10.91 9.09 0.14
C GLU A 109 -11.46 7.88 -0.62
N ARG A 110 -12.78 7.69 -0.51
CA ARG A 110 -13.53 6.65 -1.21
C ARG A 110 -14.84 7.19 -1.77
N THR A 111 -15.25 6.65 -2.90
CA THR A 111 -16.56 6.92 -3.51
C THR A 111 -17.19 5.65 -4.06
N ALA A 112 -18.50 5.64 -4.20
CA ALA A 112 -19.22 4.60 -4.91
C ALA A 112 -19.15 4.88 -6.42
N VAL A 113 -18.91 3.85 -7.21
CA VAL A 113 -18.90 3.90 -8.68
C VAL A 113 -19.93 2.91 -9.19
N ASP A 114 -20.80 3.35 -10.09
CA ASP A 114 -21.84 2.50 -10.67
C ASP A 114 -21.29 1.58 -11.79
N GLU A 115 -22.17 0.77 -12.39
CA GLU A 115 -21.80 -0.12 -13.50
C GLU A 115 -21.36 0.63 -14.77
N ALA A 116 -21.79 1.88 -14.94
CA ALA A 116 -21.38 2.77 -16.02
C ALA A 116 -20.02 3.44 -15.75
N GLY A 117 -19.46 3.26 -14.54
CA GLY A 117 -18.22 3.89 -14.10
C GLY A 117 -18.37 5.31 -13.60
N GLN A 118 -19.60 5.77 -13.35
CA GLN A 118 -19.87 7.09 -12.79
C GLN A 118 -19.73 7.04 -11.27
N ALA A 119 -18.91 7.94 -10.74
CA ALA A 119 -18.71 8.14 -9.33
C ALA A 119 -19.86 8.97 -8.73
N ALA A 120 -20.38 8.51 -7.60
CA ALA A 120 -21.24 9.31 -6.75
C ALA A 120 -20.47 10.53 -6.22
N PRO A 121 -21.11 11.69 -6.10
CA PRO A 121 -20.48 12.84 -5.46
C PRO A 121 -20.05 12.47 -4.04
N ALA A 122 -18.88 12.97 -3.63
CA ALA A 122 -18.35 12.73 -2.30
C ALA A 122 -19.37 13.18 -1.24
N SER A 123 -20.05 12.20 -0.63
CA SER A 123 -21.11 12.42 0.35
C SER A 123 -20.47 12.76 1.70
N GLY A 124 -19.93 13.97 1.80
CA GLY A 124 -19.16 14.42 2.96
C GLY A 124 -19.26 15.92 3.22
N VAL A 125 -20.31 16.59 2.72
CA VAL A 125 -20.61 17.96 3.15
C VAL A 125 -21.24 17.87 4.53
N ILE A 126 -20.46 18.17 5.56
CA ILE A 126 -21.00 18.45 6.90
C ILE A 126 -21.45 19.91 6.87
N ASP A 127 -22.74 20.15 6.71
CA ASP A 127 -23.31 21.49 6.88
C ASP A 127 -23.25 21.89 8.36
N VAL A 128 -22.23 22.67 8.73
CA VAL A 128 -22.16 23.30 10.05
C VAL A 128 -23.02 24.55 10.03
N GLN A 129 -24.26 24.43 10.53
CA GLN A 129 -25.14 25.57 10.70
C GLN A 129 -24.72 26.34 11.96
N PRO A 130 -24.31 27.63 11.86
CA PRO A 130 -24.00 28.41 13.04
C PRO A 130 -25.27 28.55 13.90
N GLY A 131 -25.19 28.07 15.14
CA GLY A 131 -26.27 28.21 16.11
C GLY A 131 -26.61 29.68 16.31
N ARG A 132 -27.89 30.03 16.20
CA ARG A 132 -28.37 31.39 16.51
C ARG A 132 -28.08 31.67 17.99
N SER A 133 -27.11 32.55 18.26
CA SER A 133 -26.92 33.13 19.58
C SER A 133 -28.19 33.90 19.94
N ARG A 134 -28.81 33.53 21.06
CA ARG A 134 -30.02 34.14 21.60
C ARG A 134 -29.68 35.22 22.60
#